data_AF-A0A9E3TJC2-F1
#
_entry.id   AF-A0A9E3TJC2-F1
#
_cell.length_a   1.000
_cell.length_b   1.000
_cell.length_c   1.000
_cell.angle_alpha   90.00
_cell.angle_beta   90.00
_cell.angle_gamma   90.00
#
_symmetry.space_group_name_H-M   'P 1'
#
loop_
_entity.id
_entity.type
_entity.pdbx_description
1 polymer ?
#
loop_
_entity_poly.entity_id
_entity_poly.type
_entity_poly.pdbx_seq_one_letter_code
_entity_poly.pdbx_strand_id
1 'polypeptide(L)'
;MSNTNGDFNPFDPTGMLKGMRDANMDAWSKMMVQLVNTDAYAESTGAMLDAWLTASGPFQKILEDSMAKTLAQLNLPSRDEVTRIAERLTNIEMRLDDLDAKLDEVLRPSHTGEN
;
A
#
# COMPACT_ATOMS: atom_id res chain seq x y z
N MET A 1 -14.48 34.69 40.44
CA MET A 1 -13.55 34.60 41.59
C MET A 1 -12.15 34.36 41.05
N SER A 2 -11.17 34.87 41.77
CA SER A 2 -9.93 35.45 41.28
C SER A 2 -8.90 34.50 40.67
N ASN A 3 -8.22 35.05 39.67
CA ASN A 3 -6.94 34.68 39.08
C ASN A 3 -5.87 34.41 40.16
N THR A 4 -5.17 33.27 40.11
CA THR A 4 -3.94 33.03 40.90
C THR A 4 -2.84 32.51 39.97
N ASN A 5 -2.33 33.43 39.16
CA ASN A 5 -1.00 33.35 38.60
C ASN A 5 0.03 33.25 39.73
N GLY A 6 0.84 32.19 39.72
CA GLY A 6 2.20 32.14 40.30
C GLY A 6 2.36 32.59 41.75
N ASP A 7 2.01 31.73 42.71
CA ASP A 7 2.57 31.86 44.06
C ASP A 7 4.06 31.48 44.00
N PHE A 8 4.92 32.50 43.98
CA PHE A 8 6.32 32.31 44.36
C PHE A 8 6.33 31.96 45.85
N ASN A 9 6.39 30.66 46.15
CA ASN A 9 6.56 30.17 47.52
C ASN A 9 8.06 30.22 47.86
N PRO A 10 8.51 31.12 48.75
CA PRO A 10 9.93 31.29 49.10
C PRO A 10 10.57 30.03 49.73
N PHE A 11 9.74 29.06 50.11
CA PHE A 11 10.15 27.79 50.72
C PHE A 11 10.01 26.59 49.77
N ASP A 12 9.67 26.79 48.49
CA ASP A 12 9.64 25.73 47.47
C ASP A 12 10.66 25.98 46.35
N PRO A 13 11.94 25.61 46.56
CA PRO A 13 12.98 25.75 45.53
C PRO A 13 12.71 24.87 44.30
N THR A 14 11.81 23.90 44.38
CA THR A 14 11.43 23.04 43.25
C THR A 14 10.40 23.69 42.35
N GLY A 15 9.60 24.63 42.86
CA GLY A 15 8.61 25.39 42.09
C GLY A 15 9.25 26.28 41.02
N MET A 16 10.35 26.95 41.34
CA MET A 16 11.11 27.77 40.38
C MET A 16 11.74 26.90 39.28
N LEU A 17 12.36 25.78 39.65
CA LEU A 17 12.95 24.83 38.70
C LEU A 17 11.89 24.18 37.80
N LYS A 18 10.72 23.86 38.38
CA LYS A 18 9.58 23.31 37.66
C LYS A 18 9.01 24.32 36.65
N GLY A 19 8.84 25.58 37.05
CA GLY A 19 8.40 26.64 36.13
C GLY A 19 9.38 26.85 34.98
N MET A 20 10.69 26.84 35.25
CA MET A 20 11.73 26.94 34.20
C MET A 20 11.71 25.75 33.24
N ARG A 21 11.57 24.52 33.78
CA ARG A 21 11.41 23.30 32.97
C ARG A 21 10.15 23.36 32.11
N ASP A 22 9.03 23.74 32.69
CA ASP A 22 7.73 23.75 32.01
C ASP A 22 7.72 24.79 30.88
N ALA A 23 8.31 25.97 31.12
CA ALA A 23 8.51 26.99 30.08
C ALA A 23 9.44 26.50 28.95
N ASN A 24 10.53 25.81 29.29
CA ASN A 24 11.42 25.21 28.30
C ASN A 24 10.69 24.12 27.49
N MET A 25 9.96 23.22 28.14
CA MET A 25 9.19 22.16 27.49
C MET A 25 8.10 22.72 26.56
N ASP A 26 7.42 23.79 26.95
CA ASP A 26 6.42 24.47 26.12
C ASP A 26 7.06 25.08 24.86
N ALA A 27 8.23 25.72 25.01
CA ALA A 27 8.99 26.25 23.87
C ALA A 27 9.44 25.15 22.90
N TRP A 28 10.01 24.05 23.42
CA TRP A 28 10.40 22.89 22.61
C TRP A 28 9.20 22.21 21.96
N SER A 29 8.08 22.08 22.67
CA SER A 29 6.84 21.51 22.14
C SER A 29 6.31 22.34 20.97
N LYS A 30 6.20 23.66 21.13
CA LYS A 30 5.76 24.57 20.06
C LYS A 30 6.67 24.51 18.84
N MET A 31 7.98 24.45 19.05
CA MET A 31 8.95 24.33 17.98
C MET A 31 8.79 23.00 17.22
N MET A 32 8.64 21.88 17.93
CA MET A 32 8.41 20.57 17.30
C MET A 32 7.07 20.50 16.57
N VAL A 33 6.02 21.10 17.13
CA VAL A 33 4.71 21.21 16.47
C VAL A 33 4.82 22.00 15.17
N GLN A 34 5.57 23.11 15.15
CA GLN A 34 5.81 23.86 13.93
C GLN A 34 6.63 23.04 12.93
N LEU A 35 7.67 22.35 13.39
CA LEU A 35 8.52 21.50 12.55
C LEU A 35 7.71 20.40 11.84
N VAL A 36 6.89 19.66 12.57
CA VAL A 36 6.08 18.58 11.98
C VAL A 36 4.94 19.08 11.09
N ASN A 37 4.49 20.32 11.30
CA ASN A 37 3.50 20.97 10.43
C ASN A 37 4.13 21.65 9.20
N THR A 38 5.45 21.61 9.03
CA THR A 38 6.07 22.11 7.80
C THR A 38 5.87 21.15 6.65
N ASP A 39 5.57 21.69 5.47
CA ASP A 39 5.44 20.91 4.24
C ASP A 39 6.72 20.12 3.92
N ALA A 40 7.89 20.68 4.22
CA ALA A 40 9.18 20.01 4.03
C ALA A 40 9.38 18.77 4.93
N TYR A 41 8.86 18.78 6.16
CA TYR A 41 8.89 17.60 7.03
C TYR A 41 7.95 16.51 6.51
N ALA A 42 6.75 16.90 6.10
CA ALA A 42 5.78 15.97 5.51
C ALA A 42 6.32 15.35 4.20
N GLU A 43 6.90 16.18 3.33
CA GLU A 43 7.51 15.75 2.07
C GLU A 43 8.71 14.83 2.29
N SER A 44 9.65 15.20 3.17
CA SER A 44 10.82 14.37 3.45
C SER A 44 10.47 13.05 4.13
N THR A 45 9.47 13.04 5.01
CA THR A 45 8.95 11.80 5.63
C THR A 45 8.27 10.92 4.60
N GLY A 46 7.47 11.51 3.69
CA GLY A 46 6.86 10.81 2.56
C GLY A 46 7.91 10.17 1.65
N ALA A 47 8.92 10.95 1.24
CA ALA A 47 10.01 10.46 0.40
C ALA A 47 10.83 9.33 1.08
N MET A 48 11.04 9.42 2.40
CA MET A 48 11.69 8.35 3.16
C MET A 48 10.83 7.07 3.20
N LEU A 49 9.51 7.21 3.41
CA LEU A 49 8.59 6.07 3.41
C LEU A 49 8.53 5.42 2.03
N ASP A 50 8.45 6.22 0.97
CA ASP A 50 8.45 5.72 -0.42
C ASP A 50 9.77 5.04 -0.77
N ALA A 51 10.91 5.59 -0.33
CA ALA A 51 12.21 4.96 -0.50
C ALA A 51 12.28 3.62 0.25
N TRP A 52 11.74 3.56 1.47
CA TRP A 52 11.67 2.33 2.26
C TRP A 52 10.75 1.30 1.61
N LEU A 53 9.56 1.70 1.16
CA LEU A 53 8.61 0.82 0.47
C LEU A 53 9.19 0.30 -0.84
N THR A 54 9.82 1.17 -1.64
CA THR A 54 10.50 0.81 -2.89
C THR A 54 11.65 -0.18 -2.63
N ALA A 55 12.47 0.07 -1.61
CA ALA A 55 13.53 -0.85 -1.20
C ALA A 55 12.97 -2.18 -0.65
N SER A 56 11.76 -2.18 -0.09
CA SER A 56 11.07 -3.38 0.41
C SER A 56 10.31 -4.16 -0.67
N GLY A 57 10.12 -3.61 -1.87
CA GLY A 57 9.45 -4.28 -2.99
C GLY A 57 10.03 -5.67 -3.30
N PRO A 58 11.37 -5.83 -3.41
CA PRO A 58 11.98 -7.15 -3.56
C PRO A 58 11.66 -8.13 -2.43
N PHE A 59 11.48 -7.64 -1.20
CA PHE A 59 11.11 -8.46 -0.06
C PHE A 59 9.67 -8.99 -0.17
N GLN A 60 8.73 -8.17 -0.66
CA GLN A 60 7.37 -8.64 -0.94
C GLN A 60 7.37 -9.79 -1.93
N LYS A 61 8.12 -9.68 -3.03
CA LYS A 61 8.25 -10.75 -4.03
C LYS A 61 8.81 -12.05 -3.45
N ILE A 62 9.84 -11.95 -2.60
CA ILE A 62 10.42 -13.11 -1.92
C ILE A 62 9.39 -13.80 -1.00
N LEU A 63 8.56 -13.03 -0.29
CA LEU A 63 7.48 -13.57 0.54
C LEU A 63 6.42 -14.29 -0.31
N GLU A 64 6.00 -13.68 -1.42
CA GLU A 64 5.05 -14.29 -2.37
C GLU A 64 5.59 -15.63 -2.90
N ASP A 65 6.85 -15.67 -3.35
CA ASP A 65 7.50 -16.88 -3.86
C ASP A 65 7.59 -17.97 -2.77
N SER A 66 7.92 -17.59 -1.53
CA SER A 66 7.96 -18.54 -0.40
C SER A 66 6.57 -19.09 -0.08
N MET A 67 5.54 -18.27 -0.15
CA MET A 67 4.16 -18.69 0.09
C MET A 67 3.69 -19.62 -1.03
N ALA A 68 3.98 -19.30 -2.29
CA ALA A 68 3.69 -20.16 -3.43
C ALA A 68 4.36 -21.54 -3.28
N LYS A 69 5.62 -21.58 -2.84
CA LYS A 69 6.32 -22.84 -2.57
C LYS A 69 5.68 -23.65 -1.44
N THR A 70 5.20 -22.98 -0.40
CA THR A 70 4.50 -23.63 0.72
C THR A 70 3.17 -24.22 0.26
N LEU A 71 2.40 -23.47 -0.53
CA LEU A 71 1.16 -23.96 -1.14
C LEU A 71 1.42 -25.17 -2.04
N ALA A 72 2.47 -25.11 -2.87
CA ALA A 72 2.86 -26.24 -3.71
C ALA A 72 3.20 -27.50 -2.90
N GLN A 73 3.87 -27.36 -1.74
CA GLN A 73 4.13 -28.50 -0.83
C GLN A 73 2.85 -29.11 -0.26
N LEU A 74 1.80 -28.31 -0.12
CA LEU A 74 0.47 -28.76 0.31
C LEU A 74 -0.41 -29.21 -0.87
N ASN A 75 0.13 -29.29 -2.09
CA ASN A 75 -0.61 -29.53 -3.33
C ASN A 75 -1.76 -28.52 -3.56
N LEU A 76 -1.60 -27.29 -3.06
CA LEU A 76 -2.54 -26.19 -3.29
C LEU A 76 -1.98 -25.26 -4.37
N PRO A 77 -2.82 -24.81 -5.33
CA PRO A 77 -2.39 -23.87 -6.34
C PRO A 77 -2.21 -22.47 -5.74
N SER A 78 -1.19 -21.75 -6.22
CA SER A 78 -1.04 -20.33 -5.94
C SER A 78 -2.06 -19.50 -6.72
N ARG A 79 -2.38 -18.30 -6.22
CA ARG A 79 -3.27 -17.34 -6.93
C ARG A 79 -2.78 -17.04 -8.34
N ASP A 80 -1.47 -16.96 -8.50
CA ASP A 80 -0.79 -16.67 -9.76
C ASP A 80 -1.01 -17.79 -10.79
N GLU A 81 -0.94 -19.05 -10.36
CA GLU A 81 -1.22 -20.20 -11.23
C GLU A 81 -2.69 -20.25 -11.64
N VAL A 82 -3.61 -19.98 -10.69
CA VAL A 82 -5.05 -19.92 -10.99
C VAL A 82 -5.34 -18.84 -12.04
N THR A 83 -4.72 -17.66 -11.89
CA THR A 83 -4.89 -16.55 -12.84
C THR A 83 -4.36 -16.94 -14.23
N ARG A 84 -3.16 -17.53 -14.31
CA ARG A 84 -2.58 -18.01 -15.58
C ARG A 84 -3.44 -19.08 -16.26
N ILE A 85 -4.06 -19.97 -15.49
CA ILE A 85 -4.98 -20.98 -16.04
C ILE A 85 -6.22 -20.28 -16.61
N ALA A 86 -6.81 -19.33 -15.87
CA ALA A 86 -7.97 -18.56 -16.35
C ALA A 86 -7.68 -17.84 -17.66
N GLU A 87 -6.55 -17.14 -17.76
CA GLU A 87 -6.12 -16.46 -19.00
C GLU A 87 -5.97 -17.43 -20.19
N ARG A 88 -5.39 -18.60 -19.95
CA ARG A 88 -5.26 -19.64 -20.97
C ARG A 88 -6.61 -20.20 -21.40
N LEU A 89 -7.52 -20.41 -20.46
CA LEU A 89 -8.88 -20.88 -20.76
C LEU A 89 -9.62 -19.85 -21.61
N THR A 90 -9.54 -18.56 -21.27
CA THR A 90 -10.11 -17.48 -22.10
C THR A 90 -9.49 -17.46 -23.51
N ASN A 91 -8.17 -17.69 -23.64
CA ASN A 91 -7.54 -17.77 -24.96
C ASN A 91 -8.05 -18.95 -25.79
N ILE A 92 -8.23 -20.11 -25.14
CA ILE A 92 -8.78 -21.30 -25.78
C ILE A 92 -10.22 -21.06 -26.22
N GLU A 93 -11.03 -20.41 -25.39
CA GLU A 93 -12.43 -20.05 -25.71
C GLU A 93 -12.50 -19.16 -26.96
N MET A 94 -11.71 -18.09 -27.02
CA MET A 94 -11.65 -17.23 -28.23
C MET A 94 -11.24 -18.00 -29.49
N ARG A 95 -10.27 -18.92 -29.38
CA ARG A 95 -9.84 -19.74 -30.52
C ARG A 95 -10.90 -20.77 -30.91
N LEU A 96 -11.68 -21.26 -29.95
CA LEU A 96 -12.78 -22.18 -30.21
C LEU A 96 -13.89 -21.45 -30.96
N ASP A 97 -14.25 -20.24 -30.54
CA ASP A 97 -15.22 -19.38 -31.25
C ASP A 97 -14.78 -19.09 -32.70
N ASP A 98 -13.49 -18.78 -32.91
CA ASP A 98 -12.93 -18.58 -34.25
C ASP A 98 -13.03 -19.83 -35.13
N LEU A 99 -12.85 -21.01 -34.53
CA LEU A 99 -12.97 -22.29 -35.23
C LEU A 99 -14.43 -22.60 -35.56
N ASP A 100 -15.36 -22.31 -34.64
CA ASP A 100 -16.79 -22.48 -34.84
C ASP A 100 -17.29 -21.61 -36.00
N ALA A 101 -16.91 -20.32 -36.01
CA ALA A 101 -17.23 -19.41 -37.11
C ALA A 101 -16.68 -19.87 -38.47
N LYS A 102 -15.47 -20.43 -38.50
CA LYS A 102 -14.88 -21.00 -39.74
C LYS A 102 -15.57 -22.28 -40.17
N LEU A 103 -15.99 -23.12 -39.23
CA LEU A 103 -16.72 -24.34 -39.52
C LEU A 103 -18.09 -24.01 -40.11
N ASP A 104 -18.80 -23.04 -39.55
CA ASP A 104 -20.05 -22.50 -40.07
C ASP A 104 -19.90 -21.92 -41.49
N GLU A 105 -18.79 -21.24 -41.78
CA GLU A 105 -18.48 -20.76 -43.13
C GLU A 105 -18.31 -21.91 -44.13
N VAL A 106 -17.57 -22.98 -43.75
CA VAL A 106 -17.32 -24.14 -44.62
C VAL A 106 -18.57 -24.99 -44.81
N LEU A 107 -19.37 -25.16 -43.76
CA LEU A 107 -20.63 -25.91 -43.79
C LEU A 107 -21.77 -25.12 -44.42
N ARG A 108 -21.60 -23.81 -44.66
CA ARG A 108 -22.58 -23.01 -45.39
C ARG A 108 -22.71 -23.62 -46.78
N PRO A 109 -23.89 -24.16 -47.16
CA PRO A 109 -24.08 -24.68 -48.49
C PRO A 109 -23.80 -23.54 -49.46
N SER A 110 -22.91 -23.79 -50.44
CA SER A 110 -22.75 -22.90 -51.58
C SER A 110 -24.13 -22.78 -52.20
N HIS A 111 -24.81 -21.66 -51.93
CA HIS A 111 -26.04 -21.31 -52.61
C HIS A 111 -25.65 -20.90 -54.04
N THR A 112 -25.25 -21.91 -54.81
CA THR A 112 -25.23 -21.91 -56.26
C THR A 112 -26.69 -22.01 -56.68
N GLY A 113 -27.41 -20.89 -56.65
CA GLY A 113 -28.40 -20.60 -57.70
C GLY A 113 -27.69 -19.62 -58.61
N GLU A 114 -27.22 -19.97 -59.81
CA GLU A 114 -27.99 -20.36 -60.99
C GLU A 114 -29.26 -19.51 -61.21
N ASN A 115 -29.10 -18.57 -62.15
CA ASN A 115 -30.07 -17.90 -63.04
C ASN A 115 -31.09 -16.92 -62.46
#